data_AF-A0AA36G3R0-F1
#
_entry.id   AF-A0AA36G3R0-F1
#
_cell.length_a   1.000
_cell.length_b   1.000
_cell.length_c   1.000
_cell.angle_alpha   90.00
_cell.angle_beta   90.00
_cell.angle_gamma   90.00
#
_symmetry.space_group_name_H-M   'P 1'
#
loop_
_entity.id
_entity.type
_entity.pdbx_description
1 polymer ?
#
loop_
_entity_poly.entity_id
_entity_poly.type
_entity_poly.pdbx_seq_one_letter_code
_entity_poly.pdbx_strand_id
1 'polypeptide(L)'
;MPELQPLITINNDGSRVTLDEKFLDDLVQQAVGKAIGVLAVCGKFRTGKSFLLNVIMKALQDGQAAYKPEERIGGIPFKSQDRAHTKGINAWSKLFPWKTGDGKEMMVLIMDVQGTFDTESEKAVSAILCTISLMVSSCFILNTMKQMDALDWETLNEFQAYTDSEGERIGQKFALLIRDSVRHVGLNRDYFERKKEEAKDARQLSTQINGLLKAFEQTVCWQVPNPGRTVELSSDWINAKNCEPDFLKSLCEFVDAQLSGLAPKSIKRGKTSAELTGDTLGEYFKEVVKHAREFSKGGIRSSLEAMKDVFFNAAHKTGMEKLKEGLADFPDAVEPGTFELAINVYQKAALEAYTTSKVLGTADEKSKALQAFGKELSEERREWEEANRQKEEVFALDGKCDTSRGLDLAGSGSLLRLSKPGATLDVAKVGGNYGVTESGVGVGVEAKALWTERKGETVDVGVGFNADTGFRAGKSGVGGSFLGFGADVGDEGVSIKTPFFSLRFK
;
A
#
# COMPACT_ATOMS: atom_id res chain seq x y z
N MET A 1 23.45 12.47 8.47
CA MET A 1 22.70 12.55 9.74
C MET A 1 21.30 13.07 9.43
N PRO A 2 20.24 12.69 10.17
CA PRO A 2 18.90 13.22 9.95
C PRO A 2 18.86 14.75 10.17
N GLU A 3 18.19 15.47 9.29
CA GLU A 3 18.08 16.93 9.34
C GLU A 3 16.82 17.43 8.60
N LEU A 4 16.44 18.69 8.82
CA LEU A 4 15.41 19.35 8.00
C LEU A 4 16.03 19.78 6.68
N GLN A 5 15.48 19.29 5.57
CA GLN A 5 15.92 19.63 4.22
C GLN A 5 14.77 20.25 3.41
N PRO A 6 15.05 21.19 2.49
CA PRO A 6 14.04 21.72 1.58
C PRO A 6 13.47 20.60 0.71
N LEU A 7 12.15 20.38 0.82
CA LEU A 7 11.41 19.46 -0.05
C LEU A 7 10.76 20.24 -1.19
N ILE A 8 10.13 21.37 -0.87
CA ILE A 8 9.51 22.26 -1.84
C ILE A 8 10.10 23.66 -1.67
N THR A 9 10.49 24.25 -2.80
CA THR A 9 10.95 25.64 -2.87
C THR A 9 10.00 26.43 -3.75
N ILE A 10 9.81 27.71 -3.41
CA ILE A 10 9.02 28.64 -4.21
C ILE A 10 9.76 29.96 -4.36
N ASN A 11 9.74 30.53 -5.55
CA ASN A 11 10.29 31.86 -5.78
C ASN A 11 9.38 32.97 -5.20
N ASN A 12 9.92 34.18 -5.09
CA ASN A 12 9.27 35.27 -4.37
C ASN A 12 7.93 35.74 -4.96
N ASP A 13 7.73 35.58 -6.27
CA ASP A 13 6.50 35.95 -6.98
C ASP A 13 5.51 34.78 -7.10
N GLY A 14 5.87 33.58 -6.61
CA GLY A 14 5.05 32.37 -6.72
C GLY A 14 4.94 31.80 -8.13
N SER A 15 5.72 32.29 -9.10
CA SER A 15 5.65 31.83 -10.49
C SER A 15 6.28 30.46 -10.72
N ARG A 16 7.15 30.01 -9.80
CA ARG A 16 7.81 28.71 -9.87
C ARG A 16 7.81 28.03 -8.50
N VAL A 17 7.10 26.91 -8.44
CA VAL A 17 7.16 25.94 -7.34
C VAL A 17 8.03 24.78 -7.83
N THR A 18 8.99 24.32 -7.02
CA THR A 18 9.89 23.23 -7.40
C THR A 18 9.95 22.22 -6.25
N LEU A 19 9.75 20.95 -6.60
CA LEU A 19 9.84 19.80 -5.72
C LEU A 19 11.22 19.15 -5.90
N ASP A 20 11.90 18.82 -4.80
CA ASP A 20 13.07 17.96 -4.84
C ASP A 20 12.60 16.50 -4.93
N GLU A 21 12.40 16.03 -6.16
CA GLU A 21 11.91 14.67 -6.44
C GLU A 21 12.87 13.61 -5.91
N LYS A 22 14.19 13.85 -5.98
CA LYS A 22 15.17 12.89 -5.48
C LYS A 22 15.04 12.73 -3.96
N PHE A 23 14.96 13.84 -3.23
CA PHE A 23 14.77 13.79 -1.79
C PHE A 23 13.42 13.19 -1.40
N LEU A 24 12.36 13.47 -2.17
CA LEU A 24 11.06 12.84 -1.99
C LEU A 24 11.13 11.32 -2.17
N ASP A 25 11.77 10.85 -3.24
CA ASP A 25 11.92 9.42 -3.52
C ASP A 25 12.72 8.74 -2.39
N ASP A 26 13.80 9.35 -1.91
CA ASP A 26 14.59 8.87 -0.75
C ASP A 26 13.75 8.78 0.55
N LEU A 27 12.81 9.70 0.77
CA LEU A 27 11.86 9.66 1.89
C LEU A 27 10.85 8.52 1.72
N VAL A 28 10.26 8.41 0.54
CA VAL A 28 9.23 7.43 0.21
C VAL A 28 9.75 5.99 0.32
N GLN A 29 11.01 5.75 -0.07
CA GLN A 29 11.65 4.44 0.05
C GLN A 29 11.76 3.93 1.50
N GLN A 30 11.70 4.81 2.51
CA GLN A 30 11.70 4.41 3.92
C GLN A 30 10.36 3.78 4.37
N ALA A 31 9.32 3.87 3.54
CA ALA A 31 7.94 3.50 3.87
C ALA A 31 7.23 2.76 2.73
N VAL A 32 7.97 2.03 1.89
CA VAL A 32 7.40 1.18 0.83
C VAL A 32 6.38 0.21 1.43
N GLY A 33 5.16 0.20 0.86
CA GLY A 33 4.04 -0.61 1.36
C GLY A 33 3.49 -0.25 2.74
N LYS A 34 4.06 0.75 3.44
CA LYS A 34 3.59 1.21 4.76
C LYS A 34 2.73 2.45 4.61
N ALA A 35 1.65 2.51 5.40
CA ALA A 35 0.83 3.71 5.51
C ALA A 35 1.65 4.88 6.07
N ILE A 36 1.44 6.09 5.55
CA ILE A 36 2.16 7.29 6.01
C ILE A 36 1.17 8.33 6.52
N GLY A 37 1.44 8.90 7.69
CA GLY A 37 0.80 10.13 8.16
C GLY A 37 1.75 11.31 8.03
N VAL A 38 1.19 12.46 7.71
CA VAL A 38 1.97 13.67 7.46
C VAL A 38 1.52 14.76 8.43
N LEU A 39 2.45 15.22 9.26
CA LEU A 39 2.23 16.31 10.21
C LEU A 39 2.94 17.56 9.69
N ALA A 40 2.16 18.55 9.27
CA ALA A 40 2.67 19.82 8.76
C ALA A 40 2.49 20.93 9.79
N VAL A 41 3.58 21.61 10.16
CA VAL A 41 3.54 22.79 11.03
C VAL A 41 3.72 24.04 10.18
N CYS A 42 2.72 24.90 10.20
CA CYS A 42 2.68 26.15 9.46
C CYS A 42 2.49 27.34 10.40
N GLY A 43 2.99 28.52 10.02
CA GLY A 43 2.79 29.75 10.78
C GLY A 43 3.87 30.79 10.50
N LYS A 44 3.66 32.00 11.01
CA LYS A 44 4.53 33.17 10.79
C LYS A 44 5.97 32.95 11.23
N PHE A 45 6.88 33.72 10.68
CA PHE A 45 8.26 33.75 11.14
C PHE A 45 8.34 34.13 12.64
N ARG A 46 9.30 33.55 13.38
CA ARG A 46 9.56 33.83 14.82
C ARG A 46 8.44 33.50 15.81
N THR A 47 7.49 32.66 15.44
CA THR A 47 6.39 32.23 16.34
C THR A 47 6.69 30.96 17.16
N GLY A 48 7.95 30.53 17.21
CA GLY A 48 8.37 29.33 17.96
C GLY A 48 8.03 28.00 17.28
N LYS A 49 7.97 27.94 15.93
CA LYS A 49 7.71 26.69 15.18
C LYS A 49 8.78 25.62 15.41
N SER A 50 10.06 25.98 15.34
CA SER A 50 11.16 25.04 15.59
C SER A 50 11.13 24.47 17.02
N PHE A 51 10.67 25.26 17.99
CA PHE A 51 10.43 24.78 19.35
C PHE A 51 9.38 23.67 19.33
N LEU A 52 8.21 23.94 18.73
CA LEU A 52 7.12 22.97 18.62
C LEU A 52 7.56 21.69 17.89
N LEU A 53 8.29 21.82 16.79
CA LEU A 53 8.81 20.67 16.03
C LEU A 53 9.74 19.79 16.88
N ASN A 54 10.58 20.38 17.73
CA ASN A 54 11.42 19.63 18.67
C ASN A 54 10.60 18.85 19.71
N VAL A 55 9.52 19.44 20.23
CA VAL A 55 8.57 18.74 21.12
C VAL A 55 7.90 17.57 20.39
N ILE A 56 7.47 17.77 19.14
CA ILE A 56 6.86 16.71 18.32
C ILE A 56 7.84 15.56 18.07
N MET A 57 9.08 15.86 17.69
CA MET A 57 10.09 14.82 17.44
C MET A 57 10.43 14.03 18.70
N LYS A 58 10.57 14.70 19.86
CA LYS A 58 10.75 14.04 21.16
C LYS A 58 9.61 13.06 21.42
N ALA A 59 8.37 13.50 21.21
CA ALA A 59 7.20 12.66 21.41
C ALA A 59 7.13 11.47 20.45
N LEU A 60 7.53 11.65 19.18
CA LEU A 60 7.63 10.56 18.21
C LEU A 60 8.73 9.55 18.55
N GLN A 61 9.81 9.99 19.20
CA GLN A 61 10.92 9.13 19.61
C GLN A 61 10.60 8.35 20.90
N ASP A 62 10.00 9.03 21.88
CA ASP A 62 9.80 8.50 23.22
C ASP A 62 8.38 7.95 23.44
N GLY A 63 7.47 8.14 22.47
CA GLY A 63 6.05 7.79 22.56
C GLY A 63 5.18 8.80 23.30
N GLN A 64 5.77 9.84 23.91
CA GLN A 64 5.06 10.89 24.63
C GLN A 64 5.88 12.19 24.70
N ALA A 65 5.20 13.33 24.72
CA ALA A 65 5.79 14.63 24.96
C ALA A 65 6.04 14.80 26.47
N ALA A 66 7.24 14.48 26.93
CA ALA A 66 7.65 14.70 28.31
C ALA A 66 9.10 15.18 28.39
N TYR A 67 9.32 16.15 29.28
CA TYR A 67 10.63 16.72 29.56
C TYR A 67 10.91 16.73 31.05
N LYS A 68 12.09 16.26 31.45
CA LYS A 68 12.64 16.56 32.77
C LYS A 68 13.24 17.97 32.77
N PRO A 69 13.29 18.67 33.91
CA PRO A 69 13.79 20.06 33.95
C PRO A 69 15.19 20.26 33.33
N GLU A 70 16.06 19.27 33.46
CA GLU A 70 17.45 19.29 33.00
C GLU A 70 17.59 18.88 31.52
N GLU A 71 16.52 18.36 30.91
CA GLU A 71 16.55 17.94 29.51
C GLU A 71 16.60 19.15 28.56
N ARG A 72 17.42 19.00 27.52
CA ARG A 72 17.49 19.96 26.42
C ARG A 72 16.36 19.70 25.43
N ILE A 73 15.66 20.76 25.07
CA ILE A 73 14.71 20.83 23.96
C ILE A 73 15.54 21.03 22.68
N GLY A 74 15.71 19.96 21.90
CA GLY A 74 16.56 19.97 20.72
C GLY A 74 16.19 18.92 19.68
N GLY A 75 16.98 18.85 18.61
CA GLY A 75 16.77 17.97 17.45
C GLY A 75 17.01 18.74 16.14
N ILE A 76 16.14 19.72 15.85
CA ILE A 76 16.30 20.70 14.79
C ILE A 76 17.13 21.87 15.32
N PRO A 77 18.21 22.26 14.62
CA PRO A 77 18.94 23.48 14.93
C PRO A 77 18.01 24.69 14.90
N PHE A 78 17.98 25.45 15.99
CA PHE A 78 17.34 26.76 16.01
C PHE A 78 18.14 27.70 15.12
N LYS A 79 17.65 27.99 13.91
CA LYS A 79 18.35 28.87 12.96
C LYS A 79 18.53 30.28 13.56
N SER A 80 19.73 30.85 13.38
CA SER A 80 20.09 32.20 13.85
C SER A 80 19.25 33.30 13.20
N GLN A 81 19.40 34.54 13.68
CA GLN A 81 18.61 35.70 13.25
C GLN A 81 18.70 36.02 11.74
N ASP A 82 19.75 35.58 11.05
CA ASP A 82 20.16 36.12 9.75
C ASP A 82 19.94 35.22 8.51
N ARG A 83 19.39 33.99 8.64
CA ARG A 83 19.22 33.04 7.50
C ARG A 83 17.77 32.69 7.18
N ALA A 84 16.88 33.67 7.18
CA ALA A 84 15.48 33.48 6.83
C ALA A 84 15.19 34.01 5.42
N HIS A 85 15.62 33.28 4.37
CA HIS A 85 15.39 33.71 3.00
C HIS A 85 14.83 32.64 2.05
N THR A 86 14.72 31.38 2.47
CA THR A 86 14.09 30.33 1.64
C THR A 86 12.64 30.12 2.05
N LYS A 87 11.71 30.56 1.21
CA LYS A 87 10.28 30.22 1.30
C LYS A 87 10.05 28.83 0.73
N GLY A 88 9.21 28.05 1.38
CA GLY A 88 9.00 26.67 0.97
C GLY A 88 8.54 25.77 2.09
N ILE A 89 8.65 24.47 1.83
CA ILE A 89 8.32 23.43 2.78
C ILE A 89 9.55 22.56 2.97
N ASN A 90 10.03 22.49 4.21
CA ASN A 90 11.11 21.57 4.59
C ASN A 90 10.48 20.29 5.12
N ALA A 91 11.14 19.16 4.88
CA ALA A 91 10.79 17.87 5.46
C ALA A 91 11.94 17.31 6.28
N TRP A 92 11.62 16.58 7.35
CA TRP A 92 12.64 15.86 8.11
C TRP A 92 13.10 14.63 7.32
N SER A 93 14.41 14.46 7.11
CA SER A 93 14.96 13.44 6.20
C SER A 93 14.80 11.98 6.66
N LYS A 94 14.21 11.75 7.84
CA LYS A 94 13.94 10.41 8.38
C LYS A 94 12.48 10.26 8.80
N LEU A 95 11.82 9.20 8.36
CA LEU A 95 10.46 8.90 8.84
C LEU A 95 10.48 8.27 10.24
N PHE A 96 9.44 8.55 11.03
CA PHE A 96 9.28 7.96 12.37
C PHE A 96 8.28 6.81 12.32
N PRO A 97 8.62 5.60 12.80
CA PRO A 97 7.61 4.56 12.99
C PRO A 97 6.63 5.01 14.07
N TRP A 98 5.34 4.78 13.84
CA TRP A 98 4.28 5.16 14.77
C TRP A 98 3.15 4.14 14.76
N LYS A 99 2.40 4.12 15.85
CA LYS A 99 1.21 3.29 15.99
C LYS A 99 0.02 4.20 16.30
N THR A 100 -1.00 4.13 15.47
CA THR A 100 -2.26 4.87 15.66
C THR A 100 -2.98 4.41 16.94
N GLY A 101 -3.95 5.18 17.41
CA GLY A 101 -4.75 4.83 18.60
C GLY A 101 -5.50 3.49 18.49
N ASP A 102 -5.86 3.06 17.28
CA ASP A 102 -6.47 1.76 16.98
C ASP A 102 -5.44 0.64 16.75
N GLY A 103 -4.15 0.93 16.89
CA GLY A 103 -3.08 -0.05 16.89
C GLY A 103 -2.46 -0.35 15.51
N LYS A 104 -2.81 0.41 14.47
CA LYS A 104 -2.25 0.23 13.12
C LYS A 104 -0.85 0.85 13.04
N GLU A 105 0.08 0.11 12.46
CA GLU A 105 1.43 0.59 12.20
C GLU A 105 1.47 1.51 10.98
N MET A 106 2.23 2.60 11.10
CA MET A 106 2.42 3.59 10.06
C MET A 106 3.78 4.28 10.21
N MET A 107 4.15 5.07 9.22
CA MET A 107 5.30 5.97 9.27
C MET A 107 4.82 7.42 9.36
N VAL A 108 5.57 8.29 10.02
CA VAL A 108 5.22 9.71 10.18
C VAL A 108 6.28 10.59 9.53
N LEU A 109 5.81 11.46 8.64
CA LEU A 109 6.58 12.53 8.03
C LEU A 109 6.28 13.86 8.74
N ILE A 110 7.32 14.61 9.08
CA ILE A 110 7.23 15.94 9.66
C ILE A 110 7.60 16.98 8.61
N MET A 111 6.76 18.00 8.46
CA MET A 111 6.97 19.12 7.55
C MET A 111 6.99 20.46 8.31
N ASP A 112 7.95 21.31 7.98
CA ASP A 112 8.07 22.69 8.46
C ASP A 112 7.81 23.66 7.30
N VAL A 113 6.68 24.36 7.36
CA VAL A 113 6.26 25.29 6.32
C VAL A 113 6.80 26.69 6.65
N GLN A 114 7.68 27.21 5.80
CA GLN A 114 8.41 28.47 5.98
C GLN A 114 7.99 29.53 4.97
N GLY A 115 8.05 30.80 5.39
CA GLY A 115 7.79 31.95 4.52
C GLY A 115 6.30 32.15 4.21
N THR A 116 5.46 31.90 5.19
CA THR A 116 4.01 32.07 5.09
C THR A 116 3.53 33.14 6.07
N PHE A 117 2.56 33.95 5.63
CA PHE A 117 1.84 34.95 6.44
C PHE A 117 2.66 36.14 6.97
N ASP A 118 3.82 36.45 6.38
CA ASP A 118 4.69 37.53 6.86
C ASP A 118 4.32 38.92 6.30
N THR A 119 3.91 39.04 5.02
CA THR A 119 3.46 40.32 4.41
C THR A 119 2.32 40.13 3.39
N GLU A 120 1.55 41.19 3.13
CA GLU A 120 0.49 41.18 2.09
C GLU A 120 1.04 40.91 0.68
N SER A 121 2.24 41.42 0.37
CA SER A 121 2.91 41.18 -0.92
C SER A 121 3.25 39.70 -1.17
N GLU A 122 3.23 38.87 -0.12
CA GLU A 122 3.58 37.45 -0.16
C GLU A 122 2.37 36.54 0.04
N LYS A 123 1.17 37.11 0.03
CA LYS A 123 -0.09 36.41 0.27
C LYS A 123 -0.32 35.28 -0.74
N ALA A 124 -0.05 35.51 -2.03
CA ALA A 124 -0.21 34.48 -3.06
C ALA A 124 0.74 33.29 -2.83
N VAL A 125 2.00 33.56 -2.50
CA VAL A 125 3.00 32.54 -2.14
C VAL A 125 2.56 31.77 -0.89
N SER A 126 2.08 32.50 0.13
CA SER A 126 1.59 31.90 1.37
C SER A 126 0.40 30.97 1.13
N ALA A 127 -0.55 31.38 0.28
CA ALA A 127 -1.73 30.59 -0.07
C ALA A 127 -1.34 29.30 -0.81
N ILE A 128 -0.37 29.37 -1.72
CA ILE A 128 0.16 28.18 -2.42
C ILE A 128 0.78 27.21 -1.42
N LEU A 129 1.74 27.68 -0.60
CA LEU A 129 2.43 26.82 0.37
C LEU A 129 1.48 26.22 1.41
N CYS A 130 0.50 26.99 1.87
CA CYS A 130 -0.53 26.50 2.78
C CYS A 130 -1.40 25.45 2.11
N THR A 131 -1.89 25.71 0.89
CA THR A 131 -2.74 24.76 0.17
C THR A 131 -2.01 23.44 -0.10
N ILE A 132 -0.74 23.48 -0.56
CA ILE A 132 0.09 22.26 -0.71
C ILE A 132 0.12 21.50 0.61
N SER A 133 0.55 22.17 1.68
CA SER A 133 0.75 21.56 3.00
C SER A 133 -0.55 20.97 3.56
N LEU A 134 -1.67 21.61 3.29
CA LEU A 134 -3.00 21.19 3.72
C LEU A 134 -3.47 19.97 2.93
N MET A 135 -3.28 19.97 1.61
CA MET A 135 -3.59 18.84 0.74
C MET A 135 -2.79 17.60 1.10
N VAL A 136 -1.48 17.72 1.33
CA VAL A 136 -0.60 16.57 1.60
C VAL A 136 -0.60 16.10 3.05
N SER A 137 -1.00 16.94 4.01
CA SER A 137 -0.99 16.58 5.44
C SER A 137 -2.20 15.77 5.89
N SER A 138 -1.97 14.89 6.86
CA SER A 138 -3.02 14.26 7.68
C SER A 138 -3.43 15.19 8.82
N CYS A 139 -2.45 15.88 9.40
CA CYS A 139 -2.65 16.90 10.43
C CYS A 139 -1.92 18.18 10.04
N PHE A 140 -2.70 19.23 9.76
CA PHE A 140 -2.20 20.56 9.51
C PHE A 140 -2.28 21.37 10.80
N ILE A 141 -1.12 21.75 11.35
CA ILE A 141 -1.00 22.58 12.54
C ILE A 141 -0.74 24.02 12.13
N LEU A 142 -1.65 24.93 12.43
CA LEU A 142 -1.41 26.36 12.33
C LEU A 142 -0.94 26.90 13.68
N ASN A 143 0.34 27.28 13.78
CA ASN A 143 0.95 27.92 14.94
C ASN A 143 0.87 29.45 14.81
N THR A 144 0.04 30.08 15.66
CA THR A 144 -0.14 31.53 15.69
C THR A 144 0.12 32.11 17.08
N MET A 145 0.52 33.38 17.16
CA MET A 145 0.73 34.09 18.41
C MET A 145 -0.51 34.91 18.75
N LYS A 146 -1.01 34.79 19.99
CA LYS A 146 -2.15 35.52 20.56
C LYS A 146 -3.52 35.21 19.92
N GLN A 147 -3.65 35.32 18.60
CA GLN A 147 -4.87 35.03 17.84
C GLN A 147 -4.59 34.92 16.33
N MET A 148 -5.54 34.36 15.57
CA MET A 148 -5.53 34.46 14.11
C MET A 148 -5.93 35.87 13.67
N ASP A 149 -5.18 36.47 12.75
CA ASP A 149 -5.52 37.75 12.12
C ASP A 149 -6.17 37.59 10.74
N ALA A 150 -6.53 38.71 10.10
CA ALA A 150 -7.22 38.70 8.82
C ALA A 150 -6.42 38.00 7.72
N LEU A 151 -5.10 38.14 7.70
CA LEU A 151 -4.23 37.50 6.72
C LEU A 151 -4.20 35.98 6.92
N ASP A 152 -4.22 35.52 8.17
CA ASP A 152 -4.31 34.09 8.51
C ASP A 152 -5.59 33.47 7.91
N TRP A 153 -6.74 34.12 8.14
CA TRP A 153 -8.04 33.66 7.61
C TRP A 153 -8.10 33.70 6.08
N GLU A 154 -7.57 34.74 5.47
CA GLU A 154 -7.65 34.91 4.03
C GLU A 154 -6.74 33.94 3.27
N THR A 155 -5.56 33.65 3.80
CA THR A 155 -4.63 32.67 3.22
C THR A 155 -5.18 31.24 3.31
N LEU A 156 -5.91 30.92 4.38
CA LEU A 156 -6.60 29.64 4.51
C LEU A 156 -7.85 29.52 3.63
N ASN A 157 -8.32 30.58 2.96
CA ASN A 157 -9.60 30.49 2.24
C ASN A 157 -9.50 29.79 0.87
N GLU A 158 -8.30 29.47 0.39
CA GLU A 158 -8.06 29.02 -0.99
C GLU A 158 -8.79 27.71 -1.36
N PHE A 159 -9.02 26.83 -0.41
CA PHE A 159 -9.71 25.55 -0.64
C PHE A 159 -11.25 25.65 -0.61
N GLN A 160 -11.79 26.81 -0.24
CA GLN A 160 -13.22 26.98 -0.06
C GLN A 160 -13.97 26.67 -1.36
N ALA A 161 -13.50 27.20 -2.48
CA ALA A 161 -14.15 27.04 -3.78
C ALA A 161 -14.32 25.56 -4.16
N TYR A 162 -13.29 24.74 -3.91
CA TYR A 162 -13.34 23.30 -4.16
C TYR A 162 -14.35 22.61 -3.23
N THR A 163 -14.32 22.94 -1.94
CA THR A 163 -15.20 22.31 -0.94
C THR A 163 -16.67 22.63 -1.24
N ASP A 164 -16.96 23.87 -1.65
CA ASP A 164 -18.32 24.29 -2.00
C ASP A 164 -18.79 23.68 -3.34
N SER A 165 -17.90 23.39 -4.31
CA SER A 165 -18.28 22.81 -5.60
C SER A 165 -18.43 21.29 -5.58
N GLU A 166 -17.49 20.57 -4.95
CA GLU A 166 -17.47 19.10 -4.95
C GLU A 166 -18.19 18.50 -3.72
N GLY A 167 -18.39 19.30 -2.66
CA GLY A 167 -19.01 18.84 -1.41
C GLY A 167 -18.11 17.90 -0.58
N GLU A 168 -16.83 17.80 -0.93
CA GLU A 168 -15.87 16.89 -0.34
C GLU A 168 -14.89 17.60 0.59
N ARG A 169 -14.54 16.95 1.70
CA ARG A 169 -13.52 17.42 2.63
C ARG A 169 -12.14 17.06 2.10
N ILE A 170 -11.25 18.04 2.04
CA ILE A 170 -9.88 17.89 1.52
C ILE A 170 -8.90 17.56 2.66
N GLY A 171 -9.14 18.13 3.84
CA GLY A 171 -8.30 17.98 5.01
C GLY A 171 -8.85 16.95 5.98
N GLN A 172 -7.98 16.17 6.61
CA GLN A 172 -8.37 15.28 7.69
C GLN A 172 -8.46 16.07 9.00
N LYS A 173 -7.35 16.64 9.47
CA LYS A 173 -7.31 17.38 10.74
C LYS A 173 -6.66 18.75 10.61
N PHE A 174 -7.37 19.78 11.04
CA PHE A 174 -6.84 21.12 11.26
C PHE A 174 -6.68 21.37 12.76
N ALA A 175 -5.46 21.68 13.19
CA ALA A 175 -5.15 21.99 14.57
C ALA A 175 -4.61 23.41 14.68
N LEU A 176 -5.41 24.31 15.26
CA LEU A 176 -4.99 25.66 15.59
C LEU A 176 -4.28 25.66 16.93
N LEU A 177 -3.01 26.05 16.96
CA LEU A 177 -2.25 26.31 18.17
C LEU A 177 -2.07 27.82 18.37
N ILE A 178 -2.71 28.36 19.40
CA ILE A 178 -2.58 29.77 19.79
C ILE A 178 -1.59 29.86 20.95
N ARG A 179 -0.45 30.50 20.68
CA ARG A 179 0.61 30.79 21.65
C ARG A 179 0.32 32.07 22.43
N ASP A 180 0.93 32.24 23.60
CA ASP A 180 0.79 33.43 24.46
C ASP A 180 -0.66 33.76 24.80
N SER A 181 -1.47 32.73 25.01
CA SER A 181 -2.85 32.89 25.40
C SER A 181 -2.96 33.32 26.86
N VAL A 182 -3.72 34.38 27.11
CA VAL A 182 -3.94 34.93 28.46
C VAL A 182 -5.28 34.50 29.05
N ARG A 183 -6.27 34.17 28.21
CA ARG A 183 -7.66 33.94 28.65
C ARG A 183 -8.01 32.47 28.85
N HIS A 184 -7.34 31.58 28.13
CA HIS A 184 -7.65 30.15 28.10
C HIS A 184 -6.37 29.36 27.90
N VAL A 185 -6.22 28.24 28.60
CA VAL A 185 -5.10 27.31 28.49
C VAL A 185 -5.65 25.91 28.29
N GLY A 186 -5.07 25.15 27.36
CA GLY A 186 -5.54 23.83 26.97
C GLY A 186 -6.45 23.83 25.73
N LEU A 187 -7.16 22.72 25.53
CA LEU A 187 -8.15 22.55 24.47
C LEU A 187 -9.30 23.56 24.59
N ASN A 188 -9.57 24.32 23.54
CA ASN A 188 -10.73 25.21 23.44
C ASN A 188 -11.72 24.65 22.40
N ARG A 189 -12.71 23.88 22.86
CA ARG A 189 -13.70 23.22 22.00
C ARG A 189 -14.62 24.21 21.29
N ASP A 190 -14.91 25.35 21.92
CA ASP A 190 -15.91 26.31 21.43
C ASP A 190 -15.28 27.44 20.61
N TYR A 191 -13.97 27.40 20.35
CA TYR A 191 -13.25 28.49 19.67
C TYR A 191 -13.87 28.86 18.32
N PHE A 192 -14.09 27.88 17.45
CA PHE A 192 -14.61 28.13 16.10
C PHE A 192 -16.08 28.50 16.09
N GLU A 193 -16.91 27.90 16.95
CA GLU A 193 -18.33 28.27 17.07
C GLU A 193 -18.48 29.69 17.62
N ARG A 194 -17.69 30.06 18.63
CA ARG A 194 -17.65 31.44 19.11
C ARG A 194 -17.18 32.40 18.02
N LYS A 195 -16.12 32.06 17.26
CA LYS A 195 -15.65 32.90 16.15
C LYS A 195 -16.68 33.05 15.04
N LYS A 196 -17.46 32.01 14.76
CA LYS A 196 -18.57 32.04 13.81
C LYS A 196 -19.69 32.97 14.28
N GLU A 197 -20.02 32.93 15.58
CA GLU A 197 -20.98 33.84 16.21
C GLU A 197 -20.49 35.30 16.15
N GLU A 198 -19.24 35.56 16.53
CA GLU A 198 -18.60 36.89 16.45
C GLU A 198 -18.56 37.43 15.02
N ALA A 199 -18.50 36.54 14.02
CA ALA A 199 -18.42 36.90 12.60
C ALA A 199 -19.78 37.03 11.90
N LYS A 200 -20.92 36.91 12.62
CA LYS A 200 -22.27 36.94 12.01
C LYS A 200 -22.51 38.16 11.11
N ASP A 201 -22.07 39.34 11.55
CA ASP A 201 -22.24 40.58 10.80
C ASP A 201 -21.10 40.83 9.79
N ALA A 202 -20.04 40.03 9.84
CA ALA A 202 -18.87 40.13 8.97
C ALA A 202 -18.90 39.03 7.88
N ARG A 203 -19.64 39.30 6.79
CA ARG A 203 -19.89 38.32 5.71
C ARG A 203 -18.64 37.57 5.22
N GLN A 204 -17.53 38.29 5.01
CA GLN A 204 -16.28 37.68 4.53
C GLN A 204 -15.68 36.72 5.56
N LEU A 205 -15.54 37.16 6.81
CA LEU A 205 -14.98 36.33 7.88
C LEU A 205 -15.86 35.12 8.18
N SER A 206 -17.18 35.29 8.20
CA SER A 206 -18.14 34.19 8.34
C SER A 206 -17.97 33.16 7.21
N THR A 207 -17.77 33.63 5.98
CA THR A 207 -17.51 32.76 4.83
C THR A 207 -16.20 31.97 4.99
N GLN A 208 -15.13 32.63 5.43
CA GLN A 208 -13.82 32.01 5.67
C GLN A 208 -13.87 30.94 6.78
N ILE A 209 -14.51 31.25 7.91
CA ILE A 209 -14.66 30.30 9.03
C ILE A 209 -15.47 29.08 8.58
N ASN A 210 -16.61 29.29 7.90
CA ASN A 210 -17.43 28.19 7.42
C ASN A 210 -16.71 27.36 6.35
N GLY A 211 -15.95 28.00 5.46
CA GLY A 211 -15.11 27.32 4.48
C GLY A 211 -14.12 26.37 5.16
N LEU A 212 -13.36 26.89 6.14
CA LEU A 212 -12.42 26.11 6.94
C LEU A 212 -13.08 24.91 7.63
N LEU A 213 -14.20 25.13 8.31
CA LEU A 213 -14.91 24.05 9.02
C LEU A 213 -15.50 22.98 8.09
N LYS A 214 -15.88 23.36 6.87
CA LYS A 214 -16.36 22.41 5.86
C LYS A 214 -15.22 21.61 5.24
N ALA A 215 -14.03 22.19 5.08
CA ALA A 215 -12.93 21.53 4.37
C ALA A 215 -12.22 20.43 5.16
N PHE A 216 -12.40 20.39 6.49
CA PHE A 216 -11.70 19.46 7.37
C PHE A 216 -12.64 18.51 8.11
N GLU A 217 -12.27 17.25 8.28
CA GLU A 217 -13.06 16.29 9.08
C GLU A 217 -13.07 16.64 10.56
N GLN A 218 -11.93 17.13 11.05
CA GLN A 218 -11.76 17.57 12.42
C GLN A 218 -11.08 18.93 12.45
N THR A 219 -11.64 19.87 13.21
CA THR A 219 -10.99 21.13 13.57
C THR A 219 -10.85 21.20 15.08
N VAL A 220 -9.65 21.54 15.57
CA VAL A 220 -9.38 21.72 17.00
C VAL A 220 -8.62 23.01 17.23
N CYS A 221 -8.85 23.64 18.39
CA CYS A 221 -8.10 24.80 18.83
C CYS A 221 -7.49 24.50 20.21
N TRP A 222 -6.20 24.74 20.34
CA TRP A 222 -5.47 24.62 21.59
C TRP A 222 -4.77 25.93 21.89
N GLN A 223 -4.80 26.32 23.15
CA GLN A 223 -4.22 27.58 23.59
C GLN A 223 -3.17 27.29 24.66
N VAL A 224 -1.97 27.83 24.49
CA VAL A 224 -0.87 27.66 25.44
C VAL A 224 -0.47 29.03 26.00
N PRO A 225 -0.08 29.11 27.28
CA PRO A 225 0.31 30.37 27.90
C PRO A 225 1.67 30.84 27.36
N ASN A 226 2.14 31.98 27.85
CA ASN A 226 3.46 32.50 27.52
C ASN A 226 4.57 31.55 28.03
N PRO A 227 5.65 31.33 27.25
CA PRO A 227 6.73 30.41 27.63
C PRO A 227 7.64 30.90 28.77
N GLY A 228 7.48 32.14 29.21
CA GLY A 228 8.28 32.76 30.26
C GLY A 228 9.31 33.73 29.73
N ARG A 229 9.64 34.72 30.56
CA ARG A 229 10.57 35.80 30.24
C ARG A 229 11.97 35.29 29.86
N THR A 230 12.41 34.18 30.45
CA THR A 230 13.71 33.56 30.12
C THR A 230 13.76 33.08 28.67
N VAL A 231 12.65 32.54 28.15
CA VAL A 231 12.54 32.09 26.76
C VAL A 231 12.52 33.26 25.80
N GLU A 232 11.92 34.38 26.19
CA GLU A 232 11.82 35.59 25.36
C GLU A 232 13.15 36.35 25.27
N LEU A 233 13.93 36.41 26.36
CA LEU A 233 15.07 37.32 26.49
C LEU A 233 16.44 36.64 26.36
N SER A 234 16.53 35.32 26.53
CA SER A 234 17.80 34.59 26.50
C SER A 234 17.96 33.81 25.21
N SER A 235 19.20 33.45 24.86
CA SER A 235 19.52 32.40 23.88
C SER A 235 19.65 31.01 24.52
N ASP A 236 19.68 30.92 25.85
CA ASP A 236 19.91 29.69 26.62
C ASP A 236 18.62 28.94 27.00
N TRP A 237 17.48 29.33 26.40
CA TRP A 237 16.16 28.72 26.63
C TRP A 237 16.05 27.24 26.25
N ILE A 238 17.10 26.68 25.65
CA ILE A 238 17.19 25.31 25.16
C ILE A 238 16.92 24.27 26.27
N ASN A 239 17.06 24.60 27.56
CA ASN A 239 16.72 23.67 28.65
C ASN A 239 15.27 23.81 29.12
N ALA A 240 14.59 22.70 29.39
CA ALA A 240 13.20 22.67 29.82
C ALA A 240 12.93 23.49 31.10
N LYS A 241 13.85 23.51 32.06
CA LYS A 241 13.76 24.34 33.29
C LYS A 241 13.65 25.85 33.04
N ASN A 242 14.02 26.31 31.84
CA ASN A 242 13.97 27.73 31.48
C ASN A 242 12.59 28.12 30.90
N CYS A 243 11.70 27.15 30.67
CA CYS A 243 10.33 27.38 30.26
C CYS A 243 9.40 27.42 31.48
N GLU A 244 8.34 28.21 31.42
CA GLU A 244 7.26 28.15 32.42
C GLU A 244 6.65 26.74 32.45
N PRO A 245 6.47 26.13 33.64
CA PRO A 245 5.97 24.76 33.75
C PRO A 245 4.60 24.54 33.08
N ASP A 246 3.67 25.47 33.26
CA ASP A 246 2.33 25.39 32.68
C ASP A 246 2.34 25.52 31.15
N PHE A 247 3.27 26.31 30.60
CA PHE A 247 3.48 26.38 29.17
C PHE A 247 3.96 25.05 28.61
N LEU A 248 5.02 24.50 29.21
CA LEU A 248 5.62 23.26 28.70
C LEU A 248 4.63 22.10 28.82
N LYS A 249 3.93 22.00 29.97
CA LYS A 249 2.88 21.02 30.18
C LYS A 249 1.77 21.12 29.13
N SER A 250 1.19 22.31 28.94
CA SER A 250 0.08 22.48 28.00
C SER A 250 0.49 22.23 26.54
N LEU A 251 1.73 22.58 26.17
CA LEU A 251 2.27 22.28 24.86
C LEU A 251 2.53 20.78 24.65
N CYS A 252 3.02 20.09 25.67
CA CYS A 252 3.18 18.63 25.63
C CYS A 252 1.82 17.93 25.45
N GLU A 253 0.82 18.31 26.24
CA GLU A 253 -0.56 17.81 26.11
C GLU A 253 -1.13 18.04 24.71
N PHE A 254 -0.87 19.21 24.11
CA PHE A 254 -1.25 19.50 22.73
C PHE A 254 -0.60 18.53 21.74
N VAL A 255 0.71 18.31 21.86
CA VAL A 255 1.48 17.42 20.96
C VAL A 255 0.99 15.99 21.09
N ASP A 256 0.81 15.48 22.31
CA ASP A 256 0.29 14.13 22.55
C ASP A 256 -1.11 13.95 21.96
N ALA A 257 -1.98 14.96 22.12
CA ALA A 257 -3.31 14.94 21.50
C ALA A 257 -3.26 14.97 19.96
N GLN A 258 -2.24 15.60 19.37
CA GLN A 258 -2.07 15.58 17.91
C GLN A 258 -1.60 14.23 17.41
N LEU A 259 -0.62 13.62 18.09
CA LEU A 259 -0.03 12.32 17.71
C LEU A 259 -0.97 11.15 17.99
N SER A 260 -1.69 11.16 19.12
CA SER A 260 -2.68 10.14 19.44
C SER A 260 -3.83 10.10 18.43
N GLY A 261 -4.27 11.28 17.97
CA GLY A 261 -5.27 11.41 16.91
C GLY A 261 -4.71 11.48 15.50
N LEU A 262 -3.44 11.13 15.28
CA LEU A 262 -2.84 11.13 13.95
C LEU A 262 -3.23 9.85 13.21
N ALA A 263 -3.71 10.01 11.98
CA ALA A 263 -4.09 8.92 11.10
C ALA A 263 -3.22 8.90 9.83
N PRO A 264 -3.15 7.77 9.11
CA PRO A 264 -2.62 7.75 7.76
C PRO A 264 -3.23 8.84 6.89
N LYS A 265 -2.41 9.42 6.02
CA LYS A 265 -2.90 10.35 5.01
C LYS A 265 -3.86 9.61 4.11
N SER A 266 -5.05 10.16 3.91
CA SER A 266 -6.03 9.62 2.99
C SER A 266 -6.53 10.68 2.03
N ILE A 267 -6.86 10.25 0.82
CA ILE A 267 -7.58 11.04 -0.17
C ILE A 267 -9.01 10.54 -0.21
N LYS A 268 -9.98 11.45 -0.20
CA LYS A 268 -11.41 11.15 -0.34
C LYS A 268 -11.91 11.56 -1.71
N ARG A 269 -12.77 10.73 -2.28
CA ARG A 269 -13.51 11.01 -3.50
C ARG A 269 -14.84 10.27 -3.52
N GLY A 270 -15.94 11.00 -3.61
CA GLY A 270 -17.30 10.52 -3.39
C GLY A 270 -17.43 9.81 -2.04
N LYS A 271 -17.92 8.57 -2.09
CA LYS A 271 -18.03 7.69 -0.90
C LYS A 271 -16.75 6.89 -0.61
N THR A 272 -15.68 7.13 -1.37
CA THR A 272 -14.46 6.31 -1.30
C THR A 272 -13.33 7.09 -0.64
N SER A 273 -12.48 6.36 0.08
CA SER A 273 -11.28 6.90 0.71
C SER A 273 -10.13 5.93 0.49
N ALA A 274 -9.00 6.46 0.07
CA ALA A 274 -7.78 5.70 -0.15
C ALA A 274 -6.67 6.24 0.75
N GLU A 275 -6.10 5.37 1.57
CA GLU A 275 -4.93 5.70 2.38
C GLU A 275 -3.67 5.66 1.53
N LEU A 276 -2.78 6.62 1.75
CA LEU A 276 -1.52 6.71 1.04
C LEU A 276 -0.46 5.85 1.74
N THR A 277 0.24 5.07 0.92
CA THR A 277 1.53 4.47 1.23
C THR A 277 2.66 5.38 0.74
N GLY A 278 3.92 5.04 1.04
CA GLY A 278 5.10 5.74 0.49
C GLY A 278 4.96 6.04 -0.99
N ASP A 279 4.79 5.01 -1.82
CA ASP A 279 4.82 5.15 -3.27
C ASP A 279 3.72 6.11 -3.76
N THR A 280 2.49 5.91 -3.27
CA THR A 280 1.35 6.78 -3.62
C THR A 280 1.45 8.19 -3.05
N LEU A 281 2.15 8.38 -1.93
CA LEU A 281 2.40 9.71 -1.36
C LEU A 281 3.38 10.49 -2.25
N GLY A 282 4.42 9.84 -2.77
CA GLY A 282 5.37 10.45 -3.69
C GLY A 282 4.68 10.99 -4.95
N GLU A 283 3.87 10.16 -5.59
CA GLU A 283 3.07 10.57 -6.76
C GLU A 283 2.08 11.69 -6.41
N TYR A 284 1.48 11.65 -5.21
CA TYR A 284 0.59 12.71 -4.77
C TYR A 284 1.30 14.06 -4.61
N PHE A 285 2.51 14.09 -4.04
CA PHE A 285 3.30 15.32 -3.95
C PHE A 285 3.61 15.89 -5.34
N LYS A 286 4.00 15.03 -6.29
CA LYS A 286 4.31 15.43 -7.68
C LYS A 286 3.09 16.09 -8.33
N GLU A 287 1.91 15.48 -8.24
CA GLU A 287 0.68 16.02 -8.83
C GLU A 287 0.20 17.31 -8.13
N VAL A 288 0.28 17.38 -6.80
CA VAL A 288 -0.08 18.60 -6.05
C VAL A 288 0.83 19.77 -6.43
N VAL A 289 2.14 19.56 -6.55
CA VAL A 289 3.10 20.62 -6.92
C VAL A 289 2.91 21.05 -8.37
N LYS A 290 2.66 20.11 -9.28
CA LYS A 290 2.39 20.38 -10.70
C LYS A 290 1.21 21.32 -10.90
N HIS A 291 0.15 21.18 -10.10
CA HIS A 291 -1.05 22.01 -10.19
C HIS A 291 -1.09 23.21 -9.21
N ALA A 292 -0.01 23.43 -8.45
CA ALA A 292 0.01 24.38 -7.35
C ALA A 292 -0.30 25.83 -7.75
N ARG A 293 0.03 26.22 -8.98
CA ARG A 293 -0.21 27.59 -9.49
C ARG A 293 -1.66 27.89 -9.81
N GLU A 294 -2.49 26.85 -9.93
CA GLU A 294 -3.86 26.96 -10.40
C GLU A 294 -4.87 26.65 -9.30
N PHE A 295 -4.47 26.59 -8.02
CA PHE A 295 -5.38 26.20 -6.93
C PHE A 295 -6.69 27.00 -6.88
N SER A 296 -6.63 28.34 -6.95
CA SER A 296 -7.82 29.22 -7.08
C SER A 296 -8.64 28.99 -8.36
N LYS A 297 -8.09 28.30 -9.36
CA LYS A 297 -8.69 28.04 -10.67
C LYS A 297 -8.91 26.54 -10.93
N GLY A 298 -9.06 25.75 -9.86
CA GLY A 298 -9.38 24.32 -9.97
C GLY A 298 -8.18 23.38 -9.89
N GLY A 299 -6.97 23.87 -9.64
CA GLY A 299 -5.76 23.04 -9.48
C GLY A 299 -5.87 22.00 -8.36
N ILE A 300 -6.66 22.28 -7.32
CA ILE A 300 -6.97 21.30 -6.26
C ILE A 300 -7.70 20.10 -6.87
N ARG A 301 -8.74 20.36 -7.69
CA ARG A 301 -9.50 19.33 -8.39
C ARG A 301 -8.61 18.55 -9.35
N SER A 302 -7.79 19.24 -10.14
CA SER A 302 -6.86 18.58 -11.07
C SER A 302 -5.89 17.64 -10.37
N SER A 303 -5.34 18.06 -9.22
CA SER A 303 -4.43 17.20 -8.42
C SER A 303 -5.13 15.94 -7.92
N LEU A 304 -6.36 16.08 -7.43
CA LEU A 304 -7.15 14.95 -6.91
C LEU A 304 -7.67 14.04 -8.04
N GLU A 305 -7.94 14.62 -9.21
CA GLU A 305 -8.32 13.87 -10.41
C GLU A 305 -7.17 13.00 -10.90
N ALA A 306 -5.96 13.55 -10.98
CA ALA A 306 -4.77 12.80 -11.38
C ALA A 306 -4.49 11.61 -10.44
N MET A 307 -4.76 11.76 -9.13
CA MET A 307 -4.59 10.66 -8.18
C MET A 307 -5.52 9.49 -8.43
N LYS A 308 -6.70 9.72 -9.01
CA LYS A 308 -7.59 8.63 -9.43
C LYS A 308 -6.85 7.66 -10.36
N ASP A 309 -6.16 8.21 -11.35
CA ASP A 309 -5.46 7.43 -12.36
C ASP A 309 -4.25 6.72 -11.75
N VAL A 310 -3.53 7.35 -10.81
CA VAL A 310 -2.45 6.71 -10.04
C VAL A 310 -2.96 5.47 -9.31
N PHE A 311 -4.10 5.56 -8.62
CA PHE A 311 -4.68 4.42 -7.90
C PHE A 311 -5.20 3.32 -8.84
N PHE A 312 -5.81 3.68 -9.97
CA PHE A 312 -6.24 2.69 -10.97
C PHE A 312 -5.06 1.98 -11.60
N ASN A 313 -3.99 2.71 -11.94
CA ASN A 313 -2.77 2.13 -12.50
C ASN A 313 -2.06 1.19 -11.51
N ALA A 314 -2.06 1.53 -10.21
CA ALA A 314 -1.52 0.65 -9.18
C ALA A 314 -2.33 -0.65 -9.03
N ALA A 315 -3.67 -0.55 -9.07
CA ALA A 315 -4.55 -1.73 -9.05
C ALA A 315 -4.38 -2.59 -10.30
N HIS A 316 -4.27 -1.96 -11.47
CA HIS A 316 -3.99 -2.61 -12.76
C HIS A 316 -2.69 -3.40 -12.70
N LYS A 317 -1.59 -2.73 -12.29
CA LYS A 317 -0.28 -3.36 -12.13
C LYS A 317 -0.33 -4.58 -11.20
N THR A 318 -1.00 -4.45 -10.06
CA THR A 318 -1.16 -5.55 -9.08
C THR A 318 -1.91 -6.74 -9.70
N GLY A 319 -2.99 -6.49 -10.43
CA GLY A 319 -3.73 -7.52 -11.15
C GLY A 319 -2.89 -8.23 -12.21
N MET A 320 -2.13 -7.47 -13.01
CA MET A 320 -1.26 -8.00 -14.06
C MET A 320 -0.08 -8.80 -13.52
N GLU A 321 0.54 -8.35 -12.42
CA GLU A 321 1.58 -9.13 -11.74
C GLU A 321 1.03 -10.48 -11.30
N LYS A 322 -0.20 -10.53 -10.78
CA LYS A 322 -0.81 -11.79 -10.34
C LYS A 322 -1.09 -12.75 -11.49
N LEU A 323 -1.49 -12.23 -12.64
CA LEU A 323 -1.62 -13.03 -13.85
C LEU A 323 -0.26 -13.59 -14.30
N LYS A 324 0.77 -12.74 -14.35
CA LYS A 324 2.13 -13.12 -14.76
C LYS A 324 2.76 -14.15 -13.85
N GLU A 325 2.59 -14.04 -12.53
CA GLU A 325 3.04 -15.05 -11.56
C GLU A 325 2.42 -16.42 -11.88
N GLY A 326 1.10 -16.47 -12.08
CA GLY A 326 0.41 -17.73 -12.39
C GLY A 326 0.84 -18.35 -13.72
N LEU A 327 1.12 -17.51 -14.71
CA LEU A 327 1.60 -17.95 -16.02
C LEU A 327 3.08 -18.36 -16.02
N ALA A 328 3.91 -17.80 -15.15
CA ALA A 328 5.31 -18.21 -15.01
C ALA A 328 5.46 -19.67 -14.56
N ASP A 329 4.45 -20.21 -13.86
CA ASP A 329 4.40 -21.61 -13.42
C ASP A 329 3.97 -22.58 -14.54
N PHE A 330 3.63 -22.09 -15.74
CA PHE A 330 3.12 -22.90 -16.83
C PHE A 330 4.25 -23.53 -17.69
N PRO A 331 4.16 -24.83 -18.05
CA PRO A 331 5.07 -25.44 -19.02
C PRO A 331 4.93 -24.80 -20.40
N ASP A 332 5.96 -24.97 -21.24
CA ASP A 332 6.00 -24.35 -22.56
C ASP A 332 4.80 -24.74 -23.45
N ALA A 333 4.37 -26.00 -23.46
CA ALA A 333 3.26 -26.50 -24.28
C ALA A 333 2.24 -27.24 -23.40
N VAL A 334 0.97 -26.84 -23.47
CA VAL A 334 -0.12 -27.43 -22.67
C VAL A 334 -1.31 -27.74 -23.57
N GLU A 335 -1.99 -28.85 -23.30
CA GLU A 335 -3.21 -29.23 -24.02
C GLU A 335 -4.28 -28.11 -23.92
N PRO A 336 -5.02 -27.79 -25.01
CA PRO A 336 -5.91 -26.62 -25.05
C PRO A 336 -6.95 -26.55 -23.92
N GLY A 337 -7.57 -27.67 -23.53
CA GLY A 337 -8.54 -27.70 -22.43
C GLY A 337 -7.91 -27.43 -21.06
N THR A 338 -6.70 -27.95 -20.84
CA THR A 338 -5.90 -27.70 -19.63
C THR A 338 -5.42 -26.25 -19.55
N PHE A 339 -4.99 -25.69 -20.68
CA PHE A 339 -4.65 -24.28 -20.80
C PHE A 339 -5.88 -23.40 -20.48
N GLU A 340 -7.05 -23.73 -21.03
CA GLU A 340 -8.30 -23.00 -20.81
C GLU A 340 -8.72 -23.01 -19.33
N LEU A 341 -8.63 -24.15 -18.64
CA LEU A 341 -8.94 -24.22 -17.21
C LEU A 341 -7.99 -23.35 -16.37
N ALA A 342 -6.70 -23.39 -16.65
CA ALA A 342 -5.71 -22.65 -15.88
C ALA A 342 -5.78 -21.14 -16.12
N ILE A 343 -5.89 -20.69 -17.36
CA ILE A 343 -5.99 -19.27 -17.68
C ILE A 343 -7.22 -18.65 -17.02
N ASN A 344 -8.34 -19.39 -16.94
CA ASN A 344 -9.54 -18.95 -16.24
C ASN A 344 -9.29 -18.76 -14.72
N VAL A 345 -8.54 -19.66 -14.09
CA VAL A 345 -8.17 -19.53 -12.66
C VAL A 345 -7.31 -18.30 -12.44
N TYR A 346 -6.29 -18.07 -13.27
CA TYR A 346 -5.40 -16.93 -13.12
C TYR A 346 -6.04 -15.59 -13.47
N GLN A 347 -6.89 -15.53 -14.50
CA GLN A 347 -7.70 -14.35 -14.81
C GLN A 347 -8.63 -14.01 -13.64
N LYS A 348 -9.25 -15.02 -13.02
CA LYS A 348 -10.08 -14.80 -11.83
C LYS A 348 -9.24 -14.27 -10.66
N ALA A 349 -8.06 -14.82 -10.43
CA ALA A 349 -7.13 -14.33 -9.41
C ALA A 349 -6.66 -12.89 -9.68
N ALA A 350 -6.39 -12.54 -10.93
CA ALA A 350 -6.04 -11.18 -11.36
C ALA A 350 -7.19 -10.19 -11.16
N LEU A 351 -8.42 -10.57 -11.53
CA LEU A 351 -9.64 -9.79 -11.27
C LEU A 351 -9.89 -9.62 -9.77
N GLU A 352 -9.67 -10.66 -8.98
CA GLU A 352 -9.78 -10.59 -7.52
C GLU A 352 -8.72 -9.65 -6.93
N ALA A 353 -7.46 -9.74 -7.37
CA ALA A 353 -6.40 -8.82 -6.96
C ALA A 353 -6.70 -7.36 -7.34
N TYR A 354 -7.23 -7.12 -8.54
CA TYR A 354 -7.65 -5.78 -8.96
C TYR A 354 -8.84 -5.26 -8.13
N THR A 355 -9.87 -6.08 -7.92
CA THR A 355 -11.09 -5.66 -7.21
C THR A 355 -10.88 -5.46 -5.71
N THR A 356 -9.96 -6.21 -5.11
CA THR A 356 -9.54 -6.04 -3.71
C THR A 356 -8.62 -4.85 -3.49
N SER A 357 -7.99 -4.34 -4.55
CA SER A 357 -7.14 -3.15 -4.49
C SER A 357 -7.95 -1.89 -4.15
N LYS A 358 -7.37 -1.03 -3.31
CA LYS A 358 -7.99 0.25 -2.93
C LYS A 358 -7.91 1.23 -4.11
N VAL A 359 -9.03 1.41 -4.82
CA VAL A 359 -9.16 2.39 -5.90
C VAL A 359 -10.00 3.60 -5.48
N LEU A 360 -9.59 4.78 -5.95
CA LEU A 360 -10.28 6.06 -5.77
C LEU A 360 -11.25 6.29 -6.95
N GLY A 361 -12.49 6.73 -6.70
CA GLY A 361 -13.43 7.09 -7.77
C GLY A 361 -14.89 6.71 -7.52
N THR A 362 -15.78 7.16 -8.39
CA THR A 362 -17.21 6.84 -8.35
C THR A 362 -17.49 5.38 -8.72
N ALA A 363 -18.70 4.89 -8.41
CA ALA A 363 -19.10 3.52 -8.74
C ALA A 363 -19.07 3.25 -10.26
N ASP A 364 -19.47 4.25 -11.07
CA ASP A 364 -19.43 4.16 -12.54
C ASP A 364 -18.00 4.11 -13.07
N GLU A 365 -17.11 4.98 -12.58
CA GLU A 365 -15.69 4.97 -12.96
C GLU A 365 -15.02 3.63 -12.60
N LYS A 366 -15.28 3.11 -11.40
CA LYS A 366 -14.76 1.80 -10.98
C LYS A 366 -15.27 0.66 -11.88
N SER A 367 -16.56 0.68 -12.22
CA SER A 367 -17.18 -0.29 -13.13
C SER A 367 -16.54 -0.24 -14.52
N LYS A 368 -16.36 0.95 -15.09
CA LYS A 368 -15.72 1.13 -16.40
C LYS A 368 -14.26 0.66 -16.40
N ALA A 369 -13.49 1.00 -15.38
CA ALA A 369 -12.10 0.57 -15.25
C ALA A 369 -12.00 -0.95 -15.09
N LEU A 370 -12.87 -1.56 -14.30
CA LEU A 370 -12.93 -3.03 -14.16
C LEU A 370 -13.31 -3.72 -15.48
N GLN A 371 -14.24 -3.17 -16.25
CA GLN A 371 -14.60 -3.69 -17.57
C GLN A 371 -13.44 -3.57 -18.57
N ALA A 372 -12.71 -2.45 -18.55
CA ALA A 372 -11.53 -2.27 -19.40
C ALA A 372 -10.44 -3.29 -19.06
N PHE A 373 -10.15 -3.47 -17.77
CA PHE A 373 -9.20 -4.48 -17.31
C PHE A 373 -9.63 -5.90 -17.69
N GLY A 374 -10.91 -6.24 -17.56
CA GLY A 374 -11.42 -7.55 -17.99
C GLY A 374 -11.31 -7.79 -19.50
N LYS A 375 -11.45 -6.75 -20.33
CA LYS A 375 -11.21 -6.84 -21.78
C LYS A 375 -9.73 -7.10 -22.08
N GLU A 376 -8.83 -6.38 -21.43
CA GLU A 376 -7.39 -6.55 -21.60
C GLU A 376 -6.94 -7.95 -21.18
N LEU A 377 -7.43 -8.48 -20.06
CA LEU A 377 -7.18 -9.88 -19.67
C LEU A 377 -7.66 -10.88 -20.74
N SER A 378 -8.77 -10.58 -21.41
CA SER A 378 -9.31 -11.42 -22.49
C SER A 378 -8.45 -11.34 -23.75
N GLU A 379 -7.89 -10.18 -24.04
CA GLU A 379 -6.94 -9.98 -25.14
C GLU A 379 -5.62 -10.71 -24.87
N GLU A 380 -5.03 -10.57 -23.68
CA GLU A 380 -3.85 -11.33 -23.28
C GLU A 380 -4.10 -12.85 -23.38
N ARG A 381 -5.26 -13.33 -22.89
CA ARG A 381 -5.64 -14.75 -23.04
C ARG A 381 -5.56 -15.21 -24.50
N ARG A 382 -6.07 -14.42 -25.44
CA ARG A 382 -6.07 -14.78 -26.87
C ARG A 382 -4.64 -14.93 -27.40
N GLU A 383 -3.74 -14.02 -27.04
CA GLU A 383 -2.33 -14.08 -27.44
C GLU A 383 -1.66 -15.35 -26.91
N TRP A 384 -1.92 -15.70 -25.64
CA TRP A 384 -1.39 -16.91 -25.04
C TRP A 384 -1.98 -18.19 -25.64
N GLU A 385 -3.27 -18.22 -25.97
CA GLU A 385 -3.88 -19.34 -26.69
C GLU A 385 -3.25 -19.56 -28.06
N GLU A 386 -2.97 -18.47 -28.79
CA GLU A 386 -2.27 -18.53 -30.07
C GLU A 386 -0.83 -19.05 -29.90
N ALA A 387 -0.10 -18.56 -28.89
CA ALA A 387 1.25 -19.02 -28.58
C ALA A 387 1.29 -20.50 -28.14
N ASN A 388 0.28 -20.96 -27.40
CA ASN A 388 0.18 -22.34 -26.94
C ASN A 388 -0.21 -23.30 -28.08
N ARG A 389 -1.13 -22.90 -28.98
CA ARG A 389 -1.51 -23.68 -30.18
C ARG A 389 -0.33 -23.92 -31.14
N GLN A 390 0.66 -23.03 -31.15
CA GLN A 390 1.85 -23.18 -32.00
C GLN A 390 2.85 -24.22 -31.47
N LYS A 391 2.63 -24.77 -30.28
CA LYS A 391 3.52 -25.74 -29.65
C LYS A 391 2.83 -27.12 -29.67
N GLU A 392 3.24 -27.96 -30.61
CA GLU A 392 2.54 -29.19 -31.05
C GLU A 392 2.24 -30.23 -29.95
N GLU A 393 1.10 -30.91 -30.12
CA GLU A 393 0.58 -32.04 -29.34
C GLU A 393 1.55 -33.23 -29.29
N VAL A 394 1.77 -33.80 -28.10
CA VAL A 394 2.41 -35.11 -27.93
C VAL A 394 1.36 -36.13 -27.49
N PHE A 395 0.75 -36.82 -28.47
CA PHE A 395 0.15 -38.13 -28.20
C PHE A 395 1.29 -39.13 -27.94
N ALA A 396 1.47 -39.54 -26.69
CA ALA A 396 2.38 -40.62 -26.35
C ALA A 396 1.67 -41.97 -26.56
N LEU A 397 1.90 -42.60 -27.71
CA LEU A 397 1.57 -44.00 -27.96
C LEU A 397 2.82 -44.83 -27.71
N ASP A 398 2.84 -45.56 -26.59
CA ASP A 398 3.92 -46.50 -26.27
C ASP A 398 3.43 -47.92 -26.59
N GLY A 399 4.04 -48.53 -27.61
CA GLY A 399 3.84 -49.92 -27.99
C GLY A 399 5.15 -50.70 -27.88
N LYS A 400 5.13 -51.83 -27.19
CA LYS A 400 6.28 -52.75 -27.09
C LYS A 400 5.85 -54.15 -27.51
N CYS A 401 6.65 -54.76 -28.39
CA CYS A 401 6.52 -56.16 -28.81
C CYS A 401 7.91 -56.81 -28.73
N ASP A 402 8.04 -57.86 -27.92
CA ASP A 402 9.26 -58.67 -27.83
C ASP A 402 8.90 -60.15 -27.99
N THR A 403 9.62 -60.83 -28.87
CA THR A 403 9.40 -62.25 -29.22
C THR A 403 10.63 -63.12 -28.95
N SER A 404 11.70 -62.55 -28.40
CA SER A 404 13.02 -63.20 -28.33
C SER A 404 13.15 -64.28 -27.24
N ARG A 405 12.31 -64.24 -26.19
CA ARG A 405 12.31 -65.18 -25.03
C ARG A 405 10.90 -65.58 -24.59
N GLY A 406 9.98 -65.62 -25.55
CA GLY A 406 8.53 -65.72 -25.36
C GLY A 406 7.80 -64.55 -25.99
N LEU A 407 6.47 -64.52 -25.92
CA LEU A 407 5.64 -63.45 -26.47
C LEU A 407 5.31 -62.43 -25.36
N ASP A 408 5.75 -61.18 -25.51
CA ASP A 408 5.38 -60.07 -24.64
C ASP A 408 4.83 -58.91 -25.49
N LEU A 409 3.53 -58.64 -25.33
CA LEU A 409 2.80 -57.58 -26.00
C LEU A 409 2.29 -56.58 -24.96
N ALA A 410 2.67 -55.32 -25.10
CA ALA A 410 2.15 -54.24 -24.28
C ALA A 410 1.85 -53.00 -25.13
N GLY A 411 0.71 -52.37 -24.88
CA GLY A 411 0.33 -51.12 -25.50
C GLY A 411 -0.41 -50.25 -24.50
N SER A 412 -0.07 -48.96 -24.45
CA SER A 412 -0.79 -47.99 -23.63
C SER A 412 -0.97 -46.67 -24.37
N GLY A 413 -2.09 -46.00 -24.11
CA GLY A 413 -2.38 -44.66 -24.57
C GLY A 413 -2.94 -43.83 -23.42
N SER A 414 -2.57 -42.55 -23.38
CA SER A 414 -3.04 -41.60 -22.38
C SER A 414 -3.42 -40.28 -23.04
N LEU A 415 -4.46 -39.63 -22.55
CA LEU A 415 -4.84 -38.29 -23.01
C LEU A 415 -3.80 -37.23 -22.59
N LEU A 416 -3.21 -37.40 -21.41
CA LEU A 416 -2.09 -36.59 -20.95
C LEU A 416 -1.15 -37.46 -20.11
N ARG A 417 0.15 -37.35 -20.37
CA ARG A 417 1.20 -37.92 -19.53
C ARG A 417 2.27 -36.88 -19.25
N LEU A 418 2.34 -36.41 -18.01
CA LEU A 418 3.43 -35.56 -17.54
C LEU A 418 4.45 -36.44 -16.83
N SER A 419 5.72 -36.36 -17.20
CA SER A 419 6.79 -37.07 -16.53
C SER A 419 7.94 -36.12 -16.17
N LYS A 420 8.44 -36.26 -14.94
CA LYS A 420 9.68 -35.66 -14.45
C LYS A 420 10.49 -36.77 -13.77
N PRO A 421 11.81 -36.61 -13.56
CA PRO A 421 12.60 -37.61 -12.85
C PRO A 421 11.97 -37.97 -11.50
N GLY A 422 11.52 -39.22 -11.36
CA GLY A 422 10.89 -39.73 -10.14
C GLY A 422 9.41 -39.37 -9.93
N ALA A 423 8.70 -38.74 -10.87
CA ALA A 423 7.27 -38.48 -10.74
C ALA A 423 6.52 -38.50 -12.08
N THR A 424 5.30 -39.03 -12.08
CA THR A 424 4.41 -39.04 -13.25
C THR A 424 2.99 -38.62 -12.88
N LEU A 425 2.29 -38.02 -13.85
CA LEU A 425 0.84 -37.79 -13.83
C LEU A 425 0.26 -38.33 -15.14
N ASP A 426 -0.68 -39.26 -15.03
CA ASP A 426 -1.42 -39.86 -16.13
C ASP A 426 -2.91 -39.42 -16.05
N VAL A 427 -3.46 -38.93 -17.16
CA VAL A 427 -4.90 -38.61 -17.32
C VAL A 427 -5.50 -39.48 -18.40
N ALA A 428 -6.63 -40.12 -18.09
CA ALA A 428 -7.36 -41.03 -18.97
C ALA A 428 -6.43 -42.04 -19.68
N LYS A 429 -5.59 -42.71 -18.90
CA LYS A 429 -4.67 -43.74 -19.39
C LYS A 429 -5.38 -45.08 -19.46
N VAL A 430 -5.29 -45.71 -20.61
CA VAL A 430 -5.73 -47.09 -20.84
C VAL A 430 -4.61 -47.88 -21.48
N GLY A 431 -4.46 -49.12 -21.06
CA GLY A 431 -3.42 -49.97 -21.60
C GLY A 431 -3.70 -51.43 -21.31
N GLY A 432 -3.01 -52.28 -22.04
CA GLY A 432 -3.11 -53.72 -21.87
C GLY A 432 -1.75 -54.35 -22.06
N ASN A 433 -1.52 -55.42 -21.32
CA ASN A 433 -0.36 -56.27 -21.51
C ASN A 433 -0.75 -57.74 -21.49
N TYR A 434 -0.08 -58.52 -22.32
CA TYR A 434 -0.17 -59.97 -22.37
C TYR A 434 1.22 -60.53 -22.65
N GLY A 435 1.72 -61.32 -21.72
CA GLY A 435 3.08 -61.84 -21.74
C GLY A 435 3.15 -63.29 -21.27
N VAL A 436 3.69 -64.18 -22.09
CA VAL A 436 4.08 -65.54 -21.72
C VAL A 436 5.53 -65.72 -22.11
N THR A 437 6.41 -65.73 -21.11
CA THR A 437 7.86 -65.79 -21.29
C THR A 437 8.47 -66.93 -20.48
N GLU A 438 9.72 -67.27 -20.76
CA GLU A 438 10.48 -68.25 -19.95
C GLU A 438 10.67 -67.83 -18.48
N SER A 439 10.42 -66.56 -18.16
CA SER A 439 10.54 -65.99 -16.82
C SER A 439 9.22 -65.90 -16.05
N GLY A 440 8.08 -66.11 -16.71
CA GLY A 440 6.76 -66.05 -16.09
C GLY A 440 5.63 -65.66 -17.07
N VAL A 441 4.42 -65.59 -16.52
CA VAL A 441 3.19 -65.21 -17.21
C VAL A 441 2.64 -63.93 -16.58
N GLY A 442 2.17 -63.02 -17.42
CA GLY A 442 1.49 -61.79 -17.00
C GLY A 442 0.39 -61.40 -17.97
N VAL A 443 -0.78 -61.05 -17.44
CA VAL A 443 -1.87 -60.46 -18.23
C VAL A 443 -2.52 -59.37 -17.41
N GLY A 444 -2.80 -58.23 -18.03
CA GLY A 444 -3.40 -57.11 -17.33
C GLY A 444 -4.02 -56.09 -18.25
N VAL A 445 -4.99 -55.38 -17.69
CA VAL A 445 -5.59 -54.17 -18.26
C VAL A 445 -5.39 -53.07 -17.22
N GLU A 446 -4.80 -51.96 -17.66
CA GLU A 446 -4.72 -50.73 -16.87
C GLU A 446 -5.79 -49.73 -17.32
N ALA A 447 -6.42 -49.09 -16.35
CA ALA A 447 -7.42 -48.05 -16.56
C ALA A 447 -7.31 -47.02 -15.44
N LYS A 448 -6.79 -45.83 -15.77
CA LYS A 448 -6.55 -44.72 -14.84
C LYS A 448 -7.25 -43.46 -15.35
N ALA A 449 -8.19 -42.93 -14.57
CA ALA A 449 -8.87 -41.68 -14.94
C ALA A 449 -7.99 -40.45 -14.66
N LEU A 450 -7.37 -40.44 -13.47
CA LEU A 450 -6.39 -39.45 -13.04
C LEU A 450 -5.47 -40.16 -12.04
N TRP A 451 -4.17 -40.23 -12.30
CA TRP A 451 -3.25 -41.00 -11.45
C TRP A 451 -1.87 -40.36 -11.39
N THR A 452 -1.40 -40.06 -10.18
CA THR A 452 -0.04 -39.57 -9.96
C THR A 452 0.79 -40.63 -9.24
N GLU A 453 2.04 -40.80 -9.65
CA GLU A 453 3.02 -41.66 -8.98
C GLU A 453 4.27 -40.86 -8.66
N ARG A 454 4.82 -41.07 -7.47
CA ARG A 454 6.10 -40.51 -7.04
C ARG A 454 6.99 -41.63 -6.53
N LYS A 455 8.19 -41.73 -7.10
CA LYS A 455 9.21 -42.69 -6.69
C LYS A 455 10.05 -42.10 -5.57
N GLY A 456 10.08 -42.79 -4.43
CA GLY A 456 10.94 -42.45 -3.30
C GLY A 456 12.15 -43.36 -3.21
N GLU A 457 13.09 -43.06 -2.32
CA GLU A 457 14.23 -43.95 -2.05
C GLU A 457 13.78 -45.25 -1.38
N THR A 458 12.80 -45.18 -0.48
CA THR A 458 12.31 -46.32 0.32
C THR A 458 10.89 -46.76 -0.06
N VAL A 459 10.02 -45.83 -0.45
CA VAL A 459 8.62 -46.09 -0.77
C VAL A 459 8.21 -45.33 -2.02
N ASP A 460 7.57 -46.03 -2.96
CA ASP A 460 6.86 -45.41 -4.06
C ASP A 460 5.38 -45.23 -3.69
N VAL A 461 4.84 -44.05 -3.98
CA VAL A 461 3.46 -43.67 -3.63
C VAL A 461 2.70 -43.32 -4.89
N GLY A 462 1.50 -43.88 -5.05
CA GLY A 462 0.55 -43.54 -6.10
C GLY A 462 -0.78 -43.07 -5.51
N VAL A 463 -1.39 -42.06 -6.12
CA VAL A 463 -2.70 -41.51 -5.70
C VAL A 463 -3.53 -41.19 -6.93
N GLY A 464 -4.83 -41.52 -6.91
CA GLY A 464 -5.72 -41.18 -8.02
C GLY A 464 -6.97 -42.04 -8.09
N PHE A 465 -7.46 -42.31 -9.30
CA PHE A 465 -8.55 -43.24 -9.57
C PHE A 465 -8.09 -44.28 -10.60
N ASN A 466 -8.02 -45.55 -10.19
CA ASN A 466 -7.66 -46.65 -11.06
C ASN A 466 -8.63 -47.84 -10.89
N ALA A 467 -8.74 -48.65 -11.94
CA ALA A 467 -9.51 -49.89 -11.95
C ALA A 467 -8.67 -51.07 -12.50
N ASP A 468 -7.36 -51.03 -12.26
CA ASP A 468 -6.41 -51.96 -12.87
C ASP A 468 -6.73 -53.40 -12.48
N THR A 469 -6.76 -54.29 -13.47
CA THR A 469 -7.07 -55.71 -13.28
C THR A 469 -6.05 -56.54 -14.03
N GLY A 470 -5.37 -57.43 -13.32
CA GLY A 470 -4.33 -58.25 -13.92
C GLY A 470 -3.71 -59.24 -12.95
N PHE A 471 -2.90 -60.12 -13.50
CA PHE A 471 -2.19 -61.15 -12.77
C PHE A 471 -0.79 -61.29 -13.34
N ARG A 472 0.20 -61.46 -12.47
CA ARG A 472 1.58 -61.75 -12.82
C ARG A 472 2.11 -62.85 -11.90
N ALA A 473 2.71 -63.88 -12.48
CA ALA A 473 3.45 -64.89 -11.74
C ALA A 473 4.70 -65.31 -12.51
N GLY A 474 5.85 -65.25 -11.86
CA GLY A 474 7.13 -65.59 -12.46
C GLY A 474 8.24 -65.77 -11.43
N LYS A 475 9.47 -65.93 -11.92
CA LYS A 475 10.65 -66.15 -11.07
C LYS A 475 10.98 -64.96 -10.15
N SER A 476 10.58 -63.75 -10.54
CA SER A 476 10.85 -62.50 -9.81
C SER A 476 9.74 -62.06 -8.86
N GLY A 477 8.66 -62.84 -8.74
CA GLY A 477 7.54 -62.53 -7.85
C GLY A 477 6.16 -62.93 -8.37
N VAL A 478 5.16 -62.71 -7.52
CA VAL A 478 3.74 -62.95 -7.81
C VAL A 478 2.93 -61.74 -7.36
N GLY A 479 1.98 -61.33 -8.19
CA GLY A 479 1.07 -60.26 -7.88
C GLY A 479 -0.22 -60.33 -8.67
N GLY A 480 -1.25 -59.69 -8.14
CA GLY A 480 -2.55 -59.61 -8.78
C GLY A 480 -3.28 -58.35 -8.40
N SER A 481 -4.09 -57.85 -9.32
CA SER A 481 -5.04 -56.78 -9.07
C SER A 481 -6.40 -57.09 -9.68
N PHE A 482 -7.46 -56.61 -9.04
CA PHE A 482 -8.83 -56.71 -9.50
C PHE A 482 -9.58 -55.42 -9.15
N LEU A 483 -10.05 -54.70 -10.17
CA LEU A 483 -10.76 -53.42 -10.03
C LEU A 483 -10.00 -52.43 -9.13
N GLY A 484 -8.68 -52.34 -9.30
CA GLY A 484 -7.81 -51.46 -8.56
C GLY A 484 -7.40 -51.93 -7.16
N PHE A 485 -7.97 -53.02 -6.63
CA PHE A 485 -7.45 -53.67 -5.43
C PHE A 485 -6.36 -54.67 -5.82
N GLY A 486 -5.19 -54.64 -5.19
CA GLY A 486 -4.14 -55.60 -5.52
C GLY A 486 -2.98 -55.64 -4.55
N ALA A 487 -2.18 -56.68 -4.68
CA ALA A 487 -0.92 -56.85 -3.98
C ALA A 487 0.10 -57.54 -4.90
N ASP A 488 1.38 -57.19 -4.75
CA ASP A 488 2.50 -57.83 -5.46
C ASP A 488 3.66 -58.01 -4.48
N VAL A 489 4.30 -59.18 -4.55
CA VAL A 489 5.45 -59.56 -3.74
C VAL A 489 6.52 -60.11 -4.67
N GLY A 490 7.71 -59.54 -4.64
CA GLY A 490 8.83 -59.97 -5.48
C GLY A 490 10.17 -59.38 -5.06
N ASP A 491 11.17 -59.58 -5.92
CA ASP A 491 12.56 -59.16 -5.66
C ASP A 491 12.73 -57.63 -5.56
N GLU A 492 11.77 -56.87 -6.10
CA GLU A 492 11.72 -55.39 -6.04
C GLU A 492 10.88 -54.86 -4.86
N GLY A 493 10.49 -55.75 -3.93
CA GLY A 493 9.79 -55.42 -2.70
C GLY A 493 8.30 -55.82 -2.67
N VAL A 494 7.53 -55.17 -1.80
CA VAL A 494 6.12 -55.50 -1.53
C VAL A 494 5.24 -54.30 -1.83
N SER A 495 4.15 -54.51 -2.56
CA SER A 495 3.18 -53.45 -2.86
C SER A 495 1.75 -53.82 -2.51
N ILE A 496 1.00 -52.80 -2.10
CA ILE A 496 -0.45 -52.84 -1.86
C ILE A 496 -1.09 -51.72 -2.67
N LYS A 497 -2.21 -52.03 -3.32
CA LYS A 497 -2.93 -51.12 -4.18
C LYS A 497 -4.43 -51.17 -3.88
N THR A 498 -5.05 -50.00 -3.94
CA THR A 498 -6.49 -49.78 -3.87
C THR A 498 -6.92 -48.93 -5.07
N PRO A 499 -8.24 -48.79 -5.33
CA PRO A 499 -8.73 -47.90 -6.40
C PRO A 499 -8.23 -46.46 -6.27
N PHE A 500 -7.86 -46.02 -5.06
CA PHE A 500 -7.53 -44.63 -4.78
C PHE A 500 -6.05 -44.35 -4.51
N PHE A 501 -5.29 -45.35 -4.08
CA PHE A 501 -3.88 -45.18 -3.74
C PHE A 501 -3.09 -46.49 -3.87
N SER A 502 -1.79 -46.37 -4.05
CA SER A 502 -0.84 -47.50 -4.01
C SER A 502 0.40 -47.17 -3.20
N LEU A 503 0.93 -48.16 -2.51
CA LEU A 503 2.21 -48.09 -1.81
C LEU A 503 3.08 -49.26 -2.24
N ARG A 504 4.33 -49.01 -2.61
CA ARG A 504 5.34 -50.04 -2.84
C ARG A 504 6.55 -49.75 -1.96
N PHE A 505 6.87 -50.71 -1.09
CA PHE A 505 8.05 -50.71 -0.25
C PHE A 505 9.16 -51.43 -1.01
N LYS A 506 10.30 -50.78 -1.20
CA LYS A 506 11.46 -51.33 -1.93
C LYS A 506 12.35 -52.19 -1.05
#